data_AF-A0A178WRG0-F1
#
_entry.id   AF-A0A178WRG0-F1
#
_cell.length_a   1.000
_cell.length_b   1.000
_cell.length_c   1.000
_cell.angle_alpha   90.00
_cell.angle_beta   90.00
_cell.angle_gamma   90.00
#
_symmetry.space_group_name_H-M   'P 1'
#
loop_
_entity.id
_entity.type
_entity.pdbx_description
1 polymer ?
#
loop_
_entity_poly.entity_id
_entity_poly.type
_entity_poly.pdbx_seq_one_letter_code
_entity_poly.pdbx_strand_id
1 'polypeptide(L)'
;MLTYRADLAAHYREATAAGNEVEAEELRAEVSSVDVELRESGMTGRLPVLDPPAKRAVKRSTRRRQDTPNLPRKKVAKTTVGREFAGFRPSMFVTLTCDTYGRVRPDGSPVDPASYDYRRAARDAVHFAALVDRWWQNLRRVVGFEVQYFATVEPQRRAAPHLHAALRGAISHDVIRLVTEATYHQVWWPSHDVMVYGGDRKPLWEPDVRSFVDPETREPLTGWDDAVSEVEEPAHVVRFGEQVHSKGILGGTEEAGRHIGYLTKYLTKSTDEVVDAETAAQRDHHDRLHAELAVTPCSPRCPVWLLYGINPKDAGAKTTPGHCRGRAHRRTTLGLPGRRVLVSRKWSGKTVADHKADRVGFVLSALAAVGIEKPRPAPEKLVWRKVEPGDPHCPPRDQLVMRAIAERRTWKAEYEAARLAASGSPPEPPETSATPVLAA
;
A
#
# COMPACT_ATOMS: atom_id res chain seq x y z
N MET A 1 38.83 -3.50 2.29
CA MET A 1 37.88 -4.19 3.19
C MET A 1 36.64 -4.74 2.47
N LEU A 2 35.71 -3.93 1.95
CA LEU A 2 34.48 -4.47 1.31
C LEU A 2 34.74 -5.32 0.06
N THR A 3 35.63 -4.88 -0.84
CA THR A 3 36.06 -5.67 -2.01
C THR A 3 36.73 -6.97 -1.57
N TYR A 4 37.66 -6.89 -0.62
CA TYR A 4 38.36 -8.04 -0.06
C TYR A 4 37.41 -9.10 0.51
N ARG A 5 36.41 -8.68 1.30
CA ARG A 5 35.35 -9.56 1.79
C ARG A 5 34.56 -10.22 0.66
N ALA A 6 34.30 -9.51 -0.43
CA ALA A 6 33.58 -10.05 -1.58
C ALA A 6 34.41 -11.09 -2.33
N ASP A 7 35.72 -10.89 -2.42
CA ASP A 7 36.68 -11.82 -3.03
C ASP A 7 36.79 -13.09 -2.18
N LEU A 8 36.96 -12.99 -0.86
CA LEU A 8 36.94 -14.13 0.05
C LEU A 8 35.62 -14.91 -0.04
N ALA A 9 34.49 -14.21 -0.15
CA ALA A 9 33.20 -14.86 -0.34
C ALA A 9 33.07 -15.54 -1.71
N ALA A 10 33.81 -15.10 -2.74
CA ALA A 10 33.87 -15.75 -4.04
C ALA A 10 34.71 -17.03 -3.98
N HIS A 11 35.92 -16.96 -3.42
CA HIS A 11 36.76 -18.14 -3.19
C HIS A 11 36.06 -19.17 -2.30
N TYR A 12 35.35 -18.73 -1.26
CA TYR A 12 34.55 -19.61 -0.41
C TYR A 12 33.54 -20.44 -1.23
N ARG A 13 32.87 -19.80 -2.21
CA ARG A 13 31.91 -20.49 -3.09
C ARG A 13 32.61 -21.48 -4.02
N GLU A 14 33.81 -21.15 -4.50
CA GLU A 14 34.61 -22.02 -5.36
C GLU A 14 35.10 -23.25 -4.59
N ALA A 15 35.68 -23.05 -3.39
CA ALA A 15 36.11 -24.13 -2.50
C ALA A 15 34.96 -25.06 -2.12
N THR A 16 33.80 -24.49 -1.77
CA THR A 16 32.59 -25.27 -1.48
C THR A 16 32.09 -26.06 -2.69
N ALA A 17 32.11 -25.46 -3.89
CA ALA A 17 31.70 -26.14 -5.11
C ALA A 17 32.68 -27.26 -5.53
N ALA A 18 33.95 -27.12 -5.19
CA ALA A 18 34.99 -28.14 -5.41
C ALA A 18 35.00 -29.25 -4.33
N GLY A 19 34.20 -29.11 -3.26
CA GLY A 19 34.19 -30.05 -2.14
C GLY A 19 35.43 -29.96 -1.25
N ASN A 20 36.18 -28.86 -1.31
CA ASN A 20 37.35 -28.64 -0.46
C ASN A 20 36.93 -28.05 0.89
N GLU A 21 36.55 -28.93 1.81
CA GLU A 21 36.02 -28.53 3.13
C GLU A 21 37.01 -27.77 3.99
N VAL A 22 38.31 -28.10 3.89
CA VAL A 22 39.38 -27.45 4.67
C VAL A 22 39.53 -26.00 4.25
N GLU A 23 39.68 -25.75 2.94
CA GLU A 23 39.80 -24.41 2.38
C GLU A 23 38.52 -23.58 2.60
N ALA A 24 37.35 -24.21 2.52
CA ALA A 24 36.09 -23.54 2.80
C ALA A 24 35.98 -23.06 4.27
N GLU A 25 36.48 -23.83 5.24
CA GLU A 25 36.51 -23.44 6.65
C GLU A 25 37.49 -22.30 6.91
N GLU A 26 38.68 -22.35 6.31
CA GLU A 26 39.69 -21.27 6.41
C GLU A 26 39.12 -19.94 5.88
N LEU A 27 38.50 -19.97 4.70
CA LEU A 27 37.86 -18.81 4.09
C LEU A 27 36.66 -18.32 4.91
N ARG A 28 35.92 -19.22 5.56
CA ARG A 28 34.81 -18.85 6.47
C ARG A 28 35.33 -18.09 7.70
N ALA A 29 36.40 -18.57 8.31
CA ALA A 29 37.04 -17.91 9.45
C ALA A 29 37.57 -16.53 9.06
N GLU A 30 38.19 -16.43 7.88
CA GLU A 30 38.74 -15.17 7.38
C GLU A 30 37.65 -14.13 7.08
N VAL A 31 36.56 -14.53 6.43
CA VAL A 31 35.39 -13.65 6.24
C VAL A 31 34.82 -13.18 7.57
N SER A 32 34.79 -14.03 8.59
CA SER A 32 34.35 -13.63 9.94
C SER A 32 35.26 -12.57 10.55
N SER A 33 36.59 -12.68 10.37
CA SER A 33 37.55 -11.65 10.82
C SER A 33 37.31 -10.31 10.11
N VAL A 34 37.19 -10.34 8.78
CA VAL A 34 36.93 -9.13 7.97
C VAL A 34 35.57 -8.50 8.32
N ASP A 35 34.57 -9.30 8.67
CA ASP A 35 33.27 -8.83 9.14
C ASP A 35 33.37 -8.08 10.48
N VAL A 36 34.29 -8.49 11.38
CA VAL A 36 34.58 -7.77 12.63
C VAL A 36 35.24 -6.43 12.33
N GLU A 37 36.31 -6.43 11.54
CA GLU A 37 37.04 -5.21 11.17
C GLU A 37 36.15 -4.19 10.42
N LEU A 38 35.29 -4.67 9.53
CA LEU A 38 34.31 -3.82 8.84
C LEU A 38 33.36 -3.14 9.83
N ARG A 39 32.90 -3.85 10.87
CA ARG A 39 32.06 -3.25 11.91
C ARG A 39 32.82 -2.24 12.76
N GLU A 40 34.06 -2.55 13.14
CA GLU A 40 34.93 -1.65 13.90
C GLU A 40 35.26 -0.36 13.12
N SER A 41 35.36 -0.45 11.80
CA SER A 41 35.52 0.73 10.91
C SER A 41 34.27 1.63 10.81
N GLY A 42 33.19 1.29 11.53
CA GLY A 42 31.95 2.06 11.57
C GLY A 42 30.99 1.74 10.41
N MET A 43 31.19 0.62 9.70
CA MET A 43 30.26 0.20 8.65
C MET A 43 28.89 -0.16 9.25
N THR A 44 27.85 0.51 8.77
CA THR A 44 26.46 0.24 9.16
C THR A 44 25.75 -0.61 8.10
N GLY A 45 25.03 -1.64 8.52
CA GLY A 45 24.31 -2.56 7.62
C GLY A 45 24.57 -4.04 7.92
N ARG A 46 23.71 -4.91 7.38
CA ARG A 46 23.84 -6.36 7.55
C ARG A 46 24.70 -6.92 6.42
N LEU A 47 25.85 -7.52 6.76
CA LEU A 47 26.72 -8.21 5.81
C LEU A 47 26.07 -9.54 5.35
N PRO A 48 26.14 -9.89 4.06
CA PRO A 48 25.60 -11.15 3.54
C PRO A 48 26.31 -12.37 4.17
N VAL A 49 25.55 -13.31 4.72
CA VAL A 49 26.08 -14.57 5.27
C VAL A 49 26.57 -15.47 4.13
N LEU A 50 27.68 -16.20 4.34
CA LEU A 50 28.27 -17.11 3.34
C LEU A 50 27.34 -18.29 3.02
N ASP A 51 26.81 -18.93 4.05
CA ASP A 51 25.89 -20.06 3.96
C ASP A 51 24.49 -19.63 4.41
N PRO A 52 23.71 -18.94 3.55
CA PRO A 52 22.31 -18.74 3.87
C PRO A 52 21.64 -20.12 3.94
N PRO A 53 20.86 -20.43 4.99
CA PRO A 53 20.12 -21.69 5.05
C PRO A 53 19.30 -21.86 3.77
N ALA A 54 19.30 -23.08 3.23
CA ALA A 54 18.60 -23.38 1.99
C ALA A 54 17.16 -22.88 2.10
N LYS A 55 16.79 -21.92 1.22
CA LYS A 55 15.43 -21.41 1.19
C LYS A 55 14.53 -22.57 0.81
N ARG A 56 13.75 -23.06 1.77
CA ARG A 56 12.77 -24.13 1.56
C ARG A 56 11.92 -23.75 0.34
N ALA A 57 11.92 -24.59 -0.69
CA ALA A 57 11.20 -24.31 -1.92
C ALA A 57 9.71 -24.23 -1.60
N VAL A 58 9.14 -23.03 -1.73
CA VAL A 58 7.72 -22.81 -1.48
C VAL A 58 6.93 -23.45 -2.62
N LYS A 59 6.44 -24.67 -2.39
CA LYS A 59 5.57 -25.39 -3.33
C LYS A 59 4.19 -24.72 -3.29
N ARG A 60 3.87 -23.93 -4.31
CA ARG A 60 2.52 -23.38 -4.51
C ARG A 60 2.03 -23.78 -5.88
N SER A 61 0.74 -24.08 -5.97
CA SER A 61 0.11 -24.30 -7.27
C SER A 61 0.26 -23.04 -8.12
N THR A 62 0.98 -23.17 -9.23
CA THR A 62 1.06 -22.15 -10.29
C THR A 62 -0.07 -22.33 -11.31
N ARG A 63 -0.96 -23.31 -11.09
CA ARG A 63 -2.03 -23.67 -12.02
C ARG A 63 -3.04 -22.52 -12.10
N ARG A 64 -3.25 -22.03 -13.32
CA ARG A 64 -4.30 -21.06 -13.61
C ARG A 64 -5.67 -21.71 -13.35
N ARG A 65 -6.61 -20.97 -12.75
CA ARG A 65 -7.98 -21.46 -12.63
C ARG A 65 -8.62 -21.55 -14.03
N GLN A 66 -9.45 -22.57 -14.22
CA GLN A 66 -10.14 -22.82 -15.50
C GLN A 66 -11.50 -22.13 -15.58
N ASP A 67 -12.06 -21.68 -14.45
CA ASP A 67 -13.34 -21.00 -14.33
C ASP A 67 -13.24 -19.48 -14.60
N THR A 68 -12.25 -19.06 -15.39
CA THR A 68 -11.95 -17.65 -15.65
C THR A 68 -11.63 -17.44 -17.13
N PRO A 69 -12.25 -16.45 -17.81
CA PRO A 69 -12.04 -16.21 -19.23
C PRO A 69 -10.58 -16.08 -19.60
N ASN A 70 -10.19 -16.63 -20.76
CA ASN A 70 -8.82 -16.49 -21.25
C ASN A 70 -8.56 -15.06 -21.72
N LEU A 71 -7.41 -14.51 -21.31
CA LEU A 71 -6.98 -13.18 -21.73
C LEU A 71 -5.98 -13.28 -22.89
N PRO A 72 -6.14 -12.47 -23.95
CA PRO A 72 -5.12 -12.38 -24.98
C PRO A 72 -3.83 -11.80 -24.37
N ARG A 73 -2.68 -12.27 -24.85
CA ARG A 73 -1.37 -11.82 -24.36
C ARG A 73 -0.64 -11.12 -25.49
N LYS A 74 -0.38 -9.81 -25.31
CA LYS A 74 0.44 -9.01 -26.22
C LYS A 74 1.80 -8.73 -25.58
N LYS A 75 2.83 -8.55 -26.41
CA LYS A 75 4.12 -8.02 -25.96
C LYS A 75 3.91 -6.57 -25.51
N VAL A 76 4.32 -6.25 -24.28
CA VAL A 76 4.13 -4.91 -23.72
C VAL A 76 5.21 -3.96 -24.25
N ALA A 77 4.82 -3.00 -25.09
CA ALA A 77 5.69 -1.95 -25.57
C ALA A 77 5.99 -0.93 -24.46
N LYS A 78 7.19 -0.33 -24.48
CA LYS A 78 7.63 0.72 -23.54
C LYS A 78 7.00 2.10 -23.83
N THR A 79 5.79 2.13 -24.40
CA THR A 79 5.02 3.37 -24.59
C THR A 79 4.03 3.55 -23.45
N THR A 80 3.90 4.80 -23.00
CA THR A 80 3.01 5.21 -21.90
C THR A 80 1.79 5.97 -22.41
N VAL A 81 1.73 6.26 -23.71
CA VAL A 81 0.64 7.00 -24.35
C VAL A 81 -0.11 6.05 -25.28
N GLY A 82 -1.44 6.10 -25.21
CA GLY A 82 -2.31 5.33 -26.08
C GLY A 82 -2.29 5.82 -27.53
N ARG A 83 -3.02 5.12 -28.39
CA ARG A 83 -3.17 5.48 -29.80
C ARG A 83 -3.85 6.85 -29.95
N GLU A 84 -3.41 7.58 -30.98
CA GLU A 84 -4.03 8.81 -31.42
C GLU A 84 -5.08 8.54 -32.50
N PHE A 85 -6.22 9.22 -32.43
CA PHE A 85 -7.33 9.11 -33.35
C PHE A 85 -7.68 10.50 -33.88
N ALA A 86 -7.45 10.73 -35.17
CA ALA A 86 -7.75 12.00 -35.84
C ALA A 86 -7.21 13.25 -35.07
N GLY A 87 -5.97 13.17 -34.55
CA GLY A 87 -5.34 14.25 -33.77
C GLY A 87 -5.68 14.25 -32.27
N PHE A 88 -6.62 13.41 -31.82
CA PHE A 88 -7.04 13.32 -30.43
C PHE A 88 -6.45 12.11 -29.71
N ARG A 89 -6.15 12.29 -28.42
CA ARG A 89 -5.70 11.22 -27.52
C ARG A 89 -6.75 10.99 -26.43
N PRO A 90 -7.82 10.24 -26.74
CA PRO A 90 -8.84 9.93 -25.76
C PRO A 90 -8.24 9.16 -24.57
N SER A 91 -8.80 9.44 -23.40
CA SER A 91 -8.51 8.74 -22.14
C SER A 91 -9.75 8.00 -21.70
N MET A 92 -9.66 7.24 -20.61
CA MET A 92 -10.82 6.58 -20.03
C MET A 92 -10.94 6.84 -18.55
N PHE A 93 -12.17 6.76 -18.06
CA PHE A 93 -12.47 6.63 -16.66
C PHE A 93 -13.09 5.27 -16.40
N VAL A 94 -12.52 4.54 -15.45
CA VAL A 94 -12.96 3.19 -15.09
C VAL A 94 -13.23 3.16 -13.60
N THR A 95 -14.31 2.46 -13.26
CA THR A 95 -14.80 2.34 -11.90
C THR A 95 -15.05 0.86 -11.62
N LEU A 96 -14.34 0.31 -10.62
CA LEU A 96 -14.30 -1.11 -10.28
C LEU A 96 -14.64 -1.33 -8.82
N THR A 97 -15.70 -2.07 -8.53
CA THR A 97 -16.11 -2.40 -7.16
C THR A 97 -15.83 -3.87 -6.85
N CYS A 98 -15.58 -4.18 -5.58
CA CYS A 98 -15.77 -5.55 -5.10
C CYS A 98 -17.21 -6.02 -5.33
N ASP A 99 -17.41 -7.34 -5.22
CA ASP A 99 -18.71 -7.98 -5.38
C ASP A 99 -19.72 -7.58 -4.28
N THR A 100 -20.96 -8.03 -4.41
CA THR A 100 -21.98 -7.91 -3.37
C THR A 100 -21.83 -9.00 -2.30
N TYR A 101 -22.19 -8.67 -1.06
CA TYR A 101 -22.16 -9.57 0.10
C TYR A 101 -23.54 -9.82 0.69
N GLY A 102 -24.57 -9.31 0.02
CA GLY A 102 -25.95 -9.33 0.48
C GLY A 102 -26.71 -8.13 -0.06
N ARG A 103 -28.04 -8.18 -0.02
CA ARG A 103 -28.87 -7.07 -0.47
C ARG A 103 -28.71 -5.87 0.47
N VAL A 104 -28.51 -4.67 -0.08
CA VAL A 104 -28.40 -3.42 0.69
C VAL A 104 -29.55 -2.47 0.39
N ARG A 105 -29.89 -1.63 1.37
CA ARG A 105 -30.82 -0.50 1.23
C ARG A 105 -30.15 0.66 0.47
N PRO A 106 -30.91 1.69 0.04
CA PRO A 106 -30.33 2.87 -0.63
C PRO A 106 -29.26 3.60 0.17
N ASP A 107 -29.32 3.53 1.52
CA ASP A 107 -28.33 4.09 2.44
C ASP A 107 -27.06 3.23 2.58
N GLY A 108 -27.02 2.05 1.95
CA GLY A 108 -25.90 1.12 2.00
C GLY A 108 -25.94 0.10 3.14
N SER A 109 -26.87 0.23 4.09
CA SER A 109 -27.04 -0.76 5.16
C SER A 109 -27.61 -2.08 4.61
N PRO A 110 -27.21 -3.25 5.11
CA PRO A 110 -27.77 -4.54 4.69
C PRO A 110 -29.27 -4.63 5.00
N VAL A 111 -30.06 -5.11 4.03
CA VAL A 111 -31.49 -5.38 4.23
C VAL A 111 -31.68 -6.37 5.39
N ASP A 112 -30.91 -7.45 5.38
CA ASP A 112 -30.78 -8.39 6.49
C ASP A 112 -29.31 -8.44 6.95
N PRO A 113 -28.98 -7.82 8.10
CA PRO A 113 -27.63 -7.89 8.67
C PRO A 113 -27.19 -9.27 9.16
N ALA A 114 -28.10 -10.22 9.36
CA ALA A 114 -27.75 -11.57 9.80
C ALA A 114 -27.26 -12.44 8.63
N SER A 115 -27.83 -12.25 7.43
CA SER A 115 -27.45 -12.98 6.23
C SER A 115 -26.35 -12.30 5.40
N TYR A 116 -25.91 -11.09 5.78
CA TYR A 116 -24.86 -10.36 5.07
C TYR A 116 -23.49 -11.00 5.35
N ASP A 117 -22.75 -11.32 4.29
CA ASP A 117 -21.45 -12.00 4.38
C ASP A 117 -20.32 -11.03 4.74
N TYR A 118 -20.26 -10.67 6.02
CA TYR A 118 -19.23 -9.81 6.57
C TYR A 118 -17.82 -10.42 6.45
N ARG A 119 -17.72 -11.75 6.53
CA ARG A 119 -16.44 -12.47 6.42
C ARG A 119 -15.82 -12.27 5.04
N ARG A 120 -16.61 -12.51 3.99
CA ARG A 120 -16.17 -12.25 2.61
C ARG A 120 -15.90 -10.76 2.39
N ALA A 121 -16.74 -9.88 2.92
CA ALA A 121 -16.54 -8.43 2.82
C ALA A 121 -15.20 -7.98 3.43
N ALA A 122 -14.87 -8.46 4.63
CA ALA A 122 -13.62 -8.14 5.33
C ALA A 122 -12.40 -8.69 4.58
N ARG A 123 -12.46 -9.96 4.15
CA ARG A 123 -11.37 -10.60 3.37
C ARG A 123 -11.13 -9.89 2.04
N ASP A 124 -12.19 -9.60 1.29
CA ASP A 124 -12.09 -8.85 0.05
C ASP A 124 -11.49 -7.47 0.28
N ALA A 125 -11.88 -6.77 1.35
CA ALA A 125 -11.35 -5.46 1.67
C ALA A 125 -9.85 -5.49 1.96
N VAL A 126 -9.40 -6.42 2.80
CA VAL A 126 -7.98 -6.66 3.09
C VAL A 126 -7.16 -6.91 1.82
N HIS A 127 -7.71 -7.69 0.88
CA HIS A 127 -7.01 -8.12 -0.32
C HIS A 127 -7.28 -7.27 -1.58
N PHE A 128 -8.09 -6.22 -1.47
CA PHE A 128 -8.50 -5.39 -2.61
C PHE A 128 -7.31 -4.76 -3.34
N ALA A 129 -6.30 -4.29 -2.61
CA ALA A 129 -5.09 -3.72 -3.21
C ALA A 129 -4.36 -4.73 -4.11
N ALA A 130 -4.27 -5.99 -3.66
CA ALA A 130 -3.65 -7.05 -4.46
C ALA A 130 -4.49 -7.40 -5.69
N LEU A 131 -5.82 -7.36 -5.59
CA LEU A 131 -6.72 -7.53 -6.73
C LEU A 131 -6.52 -6.42 -7.77
N VAL A 132 -6.48 -5.16 -7.34
CA VAL A 132 -6.23 -4.00 -8.21
C VAL A 132 -4.87 -4.09 -8.90
N ASP A 133 -3.82 -4.50 -8.17
CA ASP A 133 -2.50 -4.73 -8.76
C ASP A 133 -2.51 -5.81 -9.85
N ARG A 134 -3.28 -6.90 -9.67
CA ARG A 134 -3.48 -7.92 -10.70
C ARG A 134 -4.24 -7.38 -11.90
N TRP A 135 -5.24 -6.53 -11.67
CA TRP A 135 -5.99 -5.88 -12.74
C TRP A 135 -5.08 -5.05 -13.64
N TRP A 136 -4.20 -4.23 -13.06
CA TRP A 136 -3.22 -3.45 -13.82
C TRP A 136 -2.26 -4.31 -14.64
N GLN A 137 -1.80 -5.43 -14.07
CA GLN A 137 -0.92 -6.37 -14.77
C GLN A 137 -1.64 -7.02 -15.95
N ASN A 138 -2.88 -7.46 -15.76
CA ASN A 138 -3.69 -8.08 -16.80
C ASN A 138 -4.04 -7.09 -17.91
N LEU A 139 -4.49 -5.88 -17.55
CA LEU A 139 -4.81 -4.83 -18.52
C LEU A 139 -3.62 -4.53 -19.43
N ARG A 140 -2.43 -4.29 -18.86
CA ARG A 140 -1.20 -4.01 -19.62
C ARG A 140 -0.82 -5.16 -20.56
N ARG A 141 -0.99 -6.41 -20.12
CA ARG A 141 -0.72 -7.60 -20.94
C ARG A 141 -1.70 -7.74 -22.10
N VAL A 142 -2.97 -7.40 -21.90
CA VAL A 142 -4.02 -7.49 -22.93
C VAL A 142 -3.88 -6.38 -23.96
N VAL A 143 -3.63 -5.14 -23.52
CA VAL A 143 -3.55 -3.98 -24.41
C VAL A 143 -2.19 -3.83 -25.07
N GLY A 144 -1.11 -4.35 -24.47
CA GLY A 144 0.23 -4.35 -25.06
C GLY A 144 1.02 -3.06 -24.87
N PHE A 145 0.66 -2.20 -23.92
CA PHE A 145 1.45 -1.02 -23.56
C PHE A 145 1.41 -0.71 -22.06
N GLU A 146 2.32 0.15 -21.60
CA GLU A 146 2.40 0.56 -20.20
C GLU A 146 1.29 1.58 -19.86
N VAL A 147 0.06 1.09 -19.68
CA VAL A 147 -1.07 1.93 -19.25
C VAL A 147 -0.69 2.70 -17.99
N GLN A 148 -0.77 4.03 -18.11
CA GLN A 148 -0.60 4.97 -17.00
C GLN A 148 -1.96 5.33 -16.43
N TYR A 149 -2.02 5.53 -15.12
CA TYR A 149 -3.26 5.82 -14.43
C TYR A 149 -3.05 6.80 -13.27
N PHE A 150 -4.13 7.52 -12.99
CA PHE A 150 -4.35 8.19 -11.71
C PHE A 150 -5.64 7.63 -11.15
N ALA A 151 -5.59 7.05 -9.96
CA ALA A 151 -6.72 6.38 -9.37
C ALA A 151 -6.89 6.73 -7.89
N THR A 152 -8.12 6.62 -7.43
CA THR A 152 -8.51 6.81 -6.03
C THR A 152 -9.33 5.63 -5.57
N VAL A 153 -9.09 5.19 -4.34
CA VAL A 153 -9.88 4.16 -3.68
C VAL A 153 -10.81 4.82 -2.67
N GLU A 154 -12.08 4.41 -2.68
CA GLU A 154 -13.11 4.92 -1.79
C GLU A 154 -14.01 3.77 -1.32
N PRO A 155 -14.53 3.81 -0.08
CA PRO A 155 -15.65 2.95 0.31
C PRO A 155 -16.92 3.35 -0.46
N GLN A 156 -17.63 2.36 -1.01
CA GLN A 156 -18.98 2.55 -1.50
C GLN A 156 -19.96 2.74 -0.31
N ARG A 157 -21.24 3.05 -0.57
CA ARG A 157 -22.24 3.21 0.52
C ARG A 157 -22.30 2.01 1.48
N ARG A 158 -22.03 0.79 1.00
CA ARG A 158 -21.94 -0.43 1.81
C ARG A 158 -20.56 -0.70 2.44
N ALA A 159 -19.71 0.31 2.52
CA ALA A 159 -18.29 0.26 2.92
C ALA A 159 -17.35 -0.62 2.05
N ALA A 160 -17.86 -1.34 1.05
CA ALA A 160 -17.04 -2.14 0.13
C ALA A 160 -16.06 -1.26 -0.67
N PRO A 161 -14.78 -1.65 -0.81
CA PRO A 161 -13.82 -0.88 -1.59
C PRO A 161 -14.20 -0.69 -3.06
N HIS A 162 -13.95 0.51 -3.53
CA HIS A 162 -14.25 0.96 -4.88
C HIS A 162 -13.05 1.71 -5.45
N LEU A 163 -12.59 1.34 -6.65
CA LEU A 163 -11.56 2.06 -7.39
C LEU A 163 -12.21 2.97 -8.43
N HIS A 164 -11.81 4.24 -8.45
CA HIS A 164 -12.02 5.15 -9.58
C HIS A 164 -10.68 5.44 -10.23
N ALA A 165 -10.57 5.30 -11.55
CA ALA A 165 -9.29 5.44 -12.25
C ALA A 165 -9.44 6.18 -13.57
N ALA A 166 -8.67 7.26 -13.74
CA ALA A 166 -8.36 7.81 -15.05
C ALA A 166 -7.21 7.00 -15.67
N LEU A 167 -7.40 6.57 -16.91
CA LEU A 167 -6.46 5.80 -17.72
C LEU A 167 -6.00 6.64 -18.90
N ARG A 168 -4.70 6.62 -19.17
CA ARG A 168 -4.15 7.23 -20.38
C ARG A 168 -4.30 6.28 -21.56
N GLY A 169 -5.11 6.68 -22.54
CA GLY A 169 -5.40 5.93 -23.77
C GLY A 169 -6.83 5.39 -23.82
N ALA A 170 -7.34 5.18 -25.04
CA ALA A 170 -8.62 4.52 -25.28
C ALA A 170 -8.46 3.01 -25.34
N ILE A 171 -9.29 2.31 -24.56
CA ILE A 171 -9.39 0.86 -24.47
C ILE A 171 -10.87 0.52 -24.70
N SER A 172 -11.19 -0.56 -25.41
CA SER A 172 -12.60 -0.89 -25.62
C SER A 172 -13.28 -1.29 -24.31
N HIS A 173 -14.56 -0.97 -24.17
CA HIS A 173 -15.36 -1.36 -23.01
C HIS A 173 -15.38 -2.88 -22.81
N ASP A 174 -15.39 -3.65 -23.90
CA ASP A 174 -15.34 -5.11 -23.86
C ASP A 174 -14.02 -5.63 -23.32
N VAL A 175 -12.88 -5.00 -23.68
CA VAL A 175 -11.58 -5.35 -23.10
C VAL A 175 -11.57 -5.05 -21.60
N ILE A 176 -12.14 -3.92 -21.18
CA ILE A 176 -12.23 -3.57 -19.75
C ILE A 176 -13.09 -4.61 -19.00
N ARG A 177 -14.26 -4.97 -19.52
CA ARG A 177 -15.13 -6.00 -18.93
C ARG A 177 -14.42 -7.35 -18.85
N LEU A 178 -13.84 -7.81 -19.96
CA LEU A 178 -13.12 -9.09 -20.04
C LEU A 178 -11.94 -9.15 -19.08
N VAL A 179 -11.14 -8.07 -18.98
CA VAL A 179 -10.02 -8.00 -18.04
C VAL A 179 -10.52 -8.04 -16.60
N THR A 180 -11.59 -7.32 -16.27
CA THR A 180 -12.17 -7.31 -14.93
C THR A 180 -12.70 -8.69 -14.53
N GLU A 181 -13.51 -9.31 -15.39
CA GLU A 181 -14.06 -10.65 -15.17
C GLU A 181 -12.95 -11.71 -15.03
N ALA A 182 -11.88 -11.58 -15.82
CA ALA A 182 -10.76 -12.50 -15.78
C ALA A 182 -9.78 -12.27 -14.61
N THR A 183 -9.96 -11.20 -13.83
CA THR A 183 -9.02 -10.82 -12.77
C THR A 183 -9.47 -11.35 -11.42
N TYR A 184 -8.58 -12.12 -10.80
CA TYR A 184 -8.74 -12.63 -9.44
C TYR A 184 -7.40 -12.57 -8.68
N HIS A 185 -7.47 -12.61 -7.35
CA HIS A 185 -6.29 -12.82 -6.50
C HIS A 185 -6.53 -13.98 -5.52
N GLN A 186 -5.65 -14.97 -5.58
CA GLN A 186 -5.65 -16.13 -4.68
C GLN A 186 -4.78 -15.85 -3.46
N VAL A 187 -5.36 -16.02 -2.28
CA VAL A 187 -4.72 -15.83 -0.99
C VAL A 187 -4.22 -17.19 -0.51
N TRP A 188 -2.96 -17.48 -0.82
CA TRP A 188 -2.26 -18.70 -0.40
C TRP A 188 -1.72 -18.57 1.03
N TRP A 189 -2.65 -18.38 1.96
CA TRP A 189 -2.40 -18.28 3.40
C TRP A 189 -2.99 -19.49 4.11
N PRO A 190 -2.57 -19.77 5.35
CA PRO A 190 -3.18 -20.81 6.15
C PRO A 190 -4.68 -20.57 6.33
N SER A 191 -5.44 -21.66 6.52
CA SER A 191 -6.87 -21.54 6.80
C SER A 191 -7.10 -20.72 8.08
N HIS A 192 -8.11 -19.85 8.04
CA HIS A 192 -8.47 -18.96 9.12
C HIS A 192 -10.00 -18.76 9.14
N ASP A 193 -10.73 -19.86 8.94
CA ASP A 193 -12.20 -19.89 9.02
C ASP A 193 -12.71 -20.12 10.45
N VAL A 194 -11.86 -20.68 11.32
CA VAL A 194 -12.18 -21.02 12.71
C VAL A 194 -11.13 -20.41 13.62
N MET A 195 -11.55 -19.49 14.49
CA MET A 195 -10.68 -18.99 15.56
C MET A 195 -10.52 -20.07 16.63
N VAL A 196 -9.28 -20.33 17.02
CA VAL A 196 -8.91 -21.31 18.05
C VAL A 196 -8.86 -20.66 19.43
N TYR A 197 -8.49 -19.38 19.47
CA TYR A 197 -8.32 -18.60 20.69
C TYR A 197 -9.28 -17.43 20.72
N GLY A 198 -9.86 -17.15 21.89
CA GLY A 198 -10.87 -16.12 22.08
C GLY A 198 -11.07 -15.82 23.57
N GLY A 199 -11.64 -14.64 23.86
CA GLY A 199 -11.83 -14.19 25.24
C GLY A 199 -10.51 -14.15 26.02
N ASP A 200 -10.50 -14.80 27.18
CA ASP A 200 -9.34 -14.88 28.07
C ASP A 200 -8.34 -15.99 27.68
N ARG A 201 -8.74 -16.94 26.83
CA ARG A 201 -7.86 -18.01 26.34
C ARG A 201 -7.04 -17.49 25.17
N LYS A 202 -5.84 -16.96 25.47
CA LYS A 202 -4.91 -16.40 24.47
C LYS A 202 -3.55 -17.10 24.51
N PRO A 203 -2.87 -17.23 23.36
CA PRO A 203 -1.50 -17.75 23.32
C PRO A 203 -0.55 -16.91 24.17
N LEU A 204 0.40 -17.59 24.82
CA LEU A 204 1.38 -16.98 25.71
C LEU A 204 2.72 -16.87 25.00
N TRP A 205 3.46 -15.79 25.23
CA TRP A 205 4.83 -15.68 24.77
C TRP A 205 5.74 -16.51 25.67
N GLU A 206 6.51 -17.44 25.09
CA GLU A 206 7.52 -18.23 25.79
C GLU A 206 8.92 -17.71 25.45
N PRO A 207 9.64 -17.06 26.39
CA PRO A 207 10.97 -16.49 26.13
C PRO A 207 12.02 -17.50 25.68
N ASP A 208 11.96 -18.73 26.19
CA ASP A 208 13.02 -19.74 25.95
C ASP A 208 12.99 -20.24 24.50
N VAL A 209 11.81 -20.56 23.97
CA VAL A 209 11.64 -20.95 22.57
C VAL A 209 11.41 -19.75 21.62
N ARG A 210 11.28 -18.53 22.18
CA ARG A 210 11.00 -17.29 21.44
C ARG A 210 9.80 -17.43 20.50
N SER A 211 8.74 -18.07 20.98
CA SER A 211 7.55 -18.39 20.22
C SER A 211 6.30 -18.16 21.08
N PHE A 212 5.16 -17.99 20.42
CA PHE A 212 3.88 -18.14 21.11
C PHE A 212 3.58 -19.63 21.29
N VAL A 213 3.03 -19.97 22.45
CA VAL A 213 2.61 -21.32 22.83
C VAL A 213 1.13 -21.34 23.22
N ASP A 214 0.51 -22.51 23.13
CA ASP A 214 -0.82 -22.74 23.67
C ASP A 214 -0.83 -22.51 25.21
N PRO A 215 -1.82 -21.79 25.77
CA PRO A 215 -1.85 -21.48 27.20
C PRO A 215 -2.02 -22.71 28.10
N GLU A 216 -2.58 -23.81 27.60
CA GLU A 216 -2.86 -25.03 28.37
C GLU A 216 -1.77 -26.08 28.16
N THR A 217 -1.46 -26.42 26.90
CA THR A 217 -0.47 -27.48 26.60
C THR A 217 0.96 -26.98 26.67
N ARG A 218 1.17 -25.67 26.57
CA ARG A 218 2.49 -25.01 26.47
C ARG A 218 3.27 -25.44 25.23
N GLU A 219 2.62 -26.09 24.26
CA GLU A 219 3.22 -26.46 22.98
C GLU A 219 3.36 -25.22 22.06
N PRO A 220 4.48 -25.08 21.34
CA PRO A 220 4.64 -24.00 20.36
C PRO A 220 3.57 -24.03 19.26
N LEU A 221 3.00 -22.87 18.97
CA LEU A 221 2.13 -22.69 17.82
C LEU A 221 2.90 -22.89 16.51
N THR A 222 2.21 -23.37 15.47
CA THR A 222 2.78 -23.55 14.13
C THR A 222 3.32 -22.24 13.58
N GLY A 223 4.59 -22.23 13.17
CA GLY A 223 5.22 -21.07 12.55
C GLY A 223 4.57 -20.72 11.21
N TRP A 224 4.51 -19.42 10.88
CA TRP A 224 3.92 -18.94 9.63
C TRP A 224 4.43 -19.66 8.38
N ASP A 225 5.74 -19.85 8.26
CA ASP A 225 6.33 -20.44 7.06
C ASP A 225 6.01 -21.94 6.92
N ASP A 226 5.90 -22.65 8.05
CA ASP A 226 5.45 -24.04 8.08
C ASP A 226 3.95 -24.14 7.74
N ALA A 227 3.12 -23.31 8.38
CA ALA A 227 1.68 -23.25 8.11
C ALA A 227 1.38 -22.92 6.64
N VAL A 228 2.15 -22.02 6.00
CA VAL A 228 2.02 -21.71 4.57
C VAL A 228 2.49 -22.86 3.67
N SER A 229 3.45 -23.66 4.13
CA SER A 229 4.00 -24.78 3.34
C SER A 229 3.03 -25.96 3.20
N GLU A 230 2.07 -26.07 4.13
CA GLU A 230 1.02 -27.08 4.15
C GLU A 230 -0.24 -26.66 3.38
N VAL A 231 -0.27 -25.44 2.83
CA VAL A 231 -1.44 -24.94 2.10
C VAL A 231 -1.58 -25.61 0.74
N GLU A 232 -2.60 -26.46 0.61
CA GLU A 232 -2.97 -27.10 -0.66
C GLU A 232 -3.96 -26.28 -1.48
N GLU A 233 -4.83 -25.51 -0.82
CA GLU A 233 -5.87 -24.68 -1.43
C GLU A 233 -5.82 -23.23 -0.94
N PRO A 234 -6.18 -22.24 -1.77
CA PRO A 234 -6.19 -20.85 -1.33
C PRO A 234 -7.30 -20.60 -0.31
N ALA A 235 -6.95 -20.04 0.85
CA ALA A 235 -7.90 -19.69 1.92
C ALA A 235 -8.95 -18.65 1.49
N HIS A 236 -8.65 -17.85 0.46
CA HIS A 236 -9.60 -16.90 -0.11
C HIS A 236 -9.30 -16.59 -1.57
N VAL A 237 -10.34 -16.31 -2.35
CA VAL A 237 -10.21 -15.83 -3.73
C VAL A 237 -11.03 -14.56 -3.88
N VAL A 238 -10.35 -13.42 -4.01
CA VAL A 238 -10.99 -12.12 -4.20
C VAL A 238 -11.18 -11.84 -5.70
N ARG A 239 -12.34 -11.27 -6.06
CA ARG A 239 -12.75 -10.90 -7.42
C ARG A 239 -13.48 -9.55 -7.42
N PHE A 240 -13.56 -8.91 -8.58
CA PHE A 240 -14.47 -7.78 -8.76
C PHE A 240 -15.91 -8.25 -8.92
N GLY A 241 -16.86 -7.37 -8.62
CA GLY A 241 -18.27 -7.60 -8.97
C GLY A 241 -18.50 -7.50 -10.48
N GLU A 242 -19.65 -7.95 -10.93
CA GLU A 242 -20.05 -7.92 -12.35
C GLU A 242 -20.17 -6.50 -12.91
N GLN A 243 -20.47 -5.53 -12.05
CA GLN A 243 -20.67 -4.15 -12.46
C GLN A 243 -19.34 -3.45 -12.74
N VAL A 244 -19.13 -3.11 -14.00
CA VAL A 244 -17.97 -2.34 -14.46
C VAL A 244 -18.45 -1.11 -15.21
N HIS A 245 -18.20 0.06 -14.62
CA HIS A 245 -18.48 1.33 -15.29
C HIS A 245 -17.21 1.84 -15.97
N SER A 246 -17.28 2.05 -17.28
CA SER A 246 -16.17 2.58 -18.07
C SER A 246 -16.68 3.62 -19.05
N LYS A 247 -15.96 4.73 -19.17
CA LYS A 247 -16.34 5.86 -20.03
C LYS A 247 -15.13 6.43 -20.75
N GLY A 248 -15.27 6.75 -22.03
CA GLY A 248 -14.27 7.50 -22.78
C GLY A 248 -14.32 8.98 -22.42
N ILE A 249 -13.16 9.60 -22.22
CA ILE A 249 -13.03 11.02 -21.85
C ILE A 249 -12.11 11.72 -22.84
N LEU A 250 -12.58 12.84 -23.38
CA LEU A 250 -11.79 13.75 -24.19
C LEU A 250 -11.29 14.92 -23.33
N GLY A 251 -9.99 15.22 -23.43
CA GLY A 251 -9.38 16.34 -22.71
C GLY A 251 -9.98 17.69 -23.10
N GLY A 252 -9.99 18.64 -22.17
CA GLY A 252 -10.51 20.00 -22.40
C GLY A 252 -12.04 20.12 -22.38
N THR A 253 -12.77 19.04 -22.12
CA THR A 253 -14.23 19.05 -22.00
C THR A 253 -14.68 19.28 -20.55
N GLU A 254 -15.91 19.79 -20.37
CA GLU A 254 -16.55 19.90 -19.05
C GLU A 254 -16.61 18.53 -18.34
N GLU A 255 -16.87 17.48 -19.10
CA GLU A 255 -16.87 16.12 -18.60
C GLU A 255 -15.52 15.68 -18.02
N ALA A 256 -14.41 16.02 -18.69
CA ALA A 256 -13.08 15.77 -18.16
C ALA A 256 -12.88 16.53 -16.84
N GLY A 257 -13.37 17.77 -16.76
CA GLY A 257 -13.38 18.56 -15.52
C GLY A 257 -14.11 17.86 -14.37
N ARG A 258 -15.32 17.35 -14.60
CA ARG A 258 -16.10 16.61 -13.59
C ARG A 258 -15.36 15.36 -13.08
N HIS A 259 -14.78 14.56 -13.98
CA HIS A 259 -14.04 13.34 -13.59
C HIS A 259 -12.71 13.63 -12.89
N ILE A 260 -12.02 14.69 -13.29
CA ILE A 260 -10.87 15.19 -12.54
C ILE A 260 -11.32 15.60 -11.13
N GLY A 261 -12.43 16.33 -11.01
CA GLY A 261 -13.05 16.69 -9.74
C GLY A 261 -13.30 15.47 -8.83
N TYR A 262 -13.86 14.38 -9.38
CA TYR A 262 -14.05 13.13 -8.63
C TYR A 262 -12.73 12.54 -8.10
N LEU A 263 -11.66 12.54 -8.90
CA LEU A 263 -10.35 12.03 -8.46
C LEU A 263 -9.67 12.97 -7.47
N THR A 264 -9.79 14.28 -7.65
CA THR A 264 -9.12 15.28 -6.82
C THR A 264 -9.85 15.53 -5.51
N LYS A 265 -11.15 15.25 -5.41
CA LYS A 265 -11.95 15.25 -4.16
C LYS A 265 -11.24 14.51 -3.02
N TYR A 266 -10.46 13.47 -3.35
CA TYR A 266 -9.81 12.60 -2.37
C TYR A 266 -8.32 12.89 -2.16
N LEU A 267 -7.78 13.92 -2.82
CA LEU A 267 -6.42 14.41 -2.52
C LEU A 267 -6.36 15.12 -1.17
N THR A 268 -7.46 15.76 -0.75
CA THR A 268 -7.51 16.60 0.45
C THR A 268 -8.25 15.95 1.62
N LYS A 269 -9.10 14.95 1.39
CA LYS A 269 -9.82 14.22 2.46
C LYS A 269 -8.95 13.10 3.05
N SER A 270 -8.83 13.06 4.37
CA SER A 270 -8.15 11.96 5.05
C SER A 270 -8.91 10.64 4.82
N THR A 271 -8.25 9.50 5.08
CA THR A 271 -8.88 8.18 4.83
C THR A 271 -9.94 7.86 5.90
N ASP A 272 -9.81 8.51 7.05
CA ASP A 272 -10.60 8.40 8.26
C ASP A 272 -11.88 9.27 8.25
N GLU A 273 -11.97 10.26 7.36
CA GLU A 273 -13.11 11.18 7.20
C GLU A 273 -14.18 10.71 6.18
N VAL A 274 -14.25 9.41 5.87
CA VAL A 274 -15.01 8.94 4.69
C VAL A 274 -16.17 8.03 5.05
N VAL A 275 -16.07 7.32 6.17
CA VAL A 275 -17.10 6.36 6.56
C VAL A 275 -17.87 6.87 7.76
N ASP A 276 -18.61 7.94 7.53
CA ASP A 276 -19.59 8.44 8.48
C ASP A 276 -20.91 7.68 8.32
N ALA A 277 -21.59 7.48 9.44
CA ALA A 277 -22.89 6.83 9.46
C ALA A 277 -23.94 7.84 9.94
N GLU A 278 -24.86 8.16 9.05
CA GLU A 278 -25.97 9.07 9.28
C GLU A 278 -27.10 8.34 10.02
N THR A 279 -27.31 7.05 9.75
CA THR A 279 -28.36 6.23 10.34
C THR A 279 -27.83 5.22 11.37
N ALA A 280 -28.71 4.76 12.28
CA ALA A 280 -28.38 3.68 13.21
C ALA A 280 -28.04 2.36 12.46
N ALA A 281 -28.78 2.05 11.39
CA ALA A 281 -28.52 0.87 10.57
C ALA A 281 -27.14 0.90 9.89
N GLN A 282 -26.68 2.07 9.43
CA GLN A 282 -25.32 2.25 8.93
C GLN A 282 -24.27 2.08 10.03
N ARG A 283 -24.51 2.62 11.23
CA ARG A 283 -23.60 2.44 12.38
C ARG A 283 -23.44 0.96 12.72
N ASP A 284 -24.55 0.25 12.87
CA ASP A 284 -24.56 -1.19 13.17
C ASP A 284 -23.86 -1.99 12.06
N HIS A 285 -24.09 -1.62 10.80
CA HIS A 285 -23.40 -2.24 9.66
C HIS A 285 -21.87 -2.04 9.73
N HIS A 286 -21.43 -0.80 9.97
CA HIS A 286 -20.01 -0.48 10.09
C HIS A 286 -19.37 -1.19 11.30
N ASP A 287 -20.09 -1.29 12.42
CA ASP A 287 -19.61 -1.97 13.62
C ASP A 287 -19.48 -3.48 13.41
N ARG A 288 -20.44 -4.11 12.72
CA ARG A 288 -20.34 -5.53 12.33
C ARG A 288 -19.19 -5.79 11.36
N LEU A 289 -19.01 -4.93 10.35
CA LEU A 289 -17.88 -5.06 9.42
C LEU A 289 -16.54 -4.85 10.14
N HIS A 290 -16.46 -3.87 11.04
CA HIS A 290 -15.28 -3.63 11.85
C HIS A 290 -14.97 -4.80 12.79
N ALA A 291 -15.99 -5.39 13.42
CA ALA A 291 -15.81 -6.56 14.27
C ALA A 291 -15.17 -7.73 13.51
N GLU A 292 -15.63 -7.98 12.28
CA GLU A 292 -15.04 -9.02 11.43
C GLU A 292 -13.62 -8.64 10.96
N LEU A 293 -13.39 -7.38 10.57
CA LEU A 293 -12.05 -6.88 10.21
C LEU A 293 -11.06 -6.99 11.37
N ALA A 294 -11.51 -6.79 12.62
CA ALA A 294 -10.65 -6.88 13.80
C ALA A 294 -10.05 -8.28 13.98
N VAL A 295 -10.77 -9.32 13.54
CA VAL A 295 -10.32 -10.72 13.60
C VAL A 295 -9.85 -11.27 12.25
N THR A 296 -9.94 -10.53 11.15
CA THR A 296 -9.45 -10.99 9.83
C THR A 296 -7.95 -10.71 9.68
N PRO A 297 -7.07 -11.72 9.51
CA PRO A 297 -5.64 -11.47 9.33
C PRO A 297 -5.36 -10.58 8.11
N CYS A 298 -4.50 -9.57 8.25
CA CYS A 298 -4.26 -8.58 7.19
C CYS A 298 -2.90 -8.70 6.48
N SER A 299 -1.97 -9.49 7.02
CA SER A 299 -0.63 -9.71 6.47
C SER A 299 0.05 -10.91 7.14
N PRO A 300 1.16 -11.45 6.59
CA PRO A 300 1.95 -12.51 7.24
C PRO A 300 2.48 -12.19 8.65
N ARG A 301 2.60 -10.90 8.98
CA ARG A 301 3.08 -10.40 10.28
C ARG A 301 1.95 -10.04 11.23
N CYS A 302 0.69 -10.26 10.83
CA CYS A 302 -0.45 -9.77 11.58
C CYS A 302 -0.59 -10.55 12.90
N PRO A 303 -0.60 -9.88 14.09
CA PRO A 303 -0.82 -10.55 15.38
C PRO A 303 -2.16 -11.27 15.51
N VAL A 304 -3.10 -11.01 14.62
CA VAL A 304 -4.39 -11.71 14.55
C VAL A 304 -4.21 -13.19 14.20
N TRP A 305 -3.13 -13.59 13.52
CA TRP A 305 -2.81 -15.00 13.30
C TRP A 305 -2.72 -15.83 14.57
N LEU A 306 -2.37 -15.21 15.70
CA LEU A 306 -2.34 -15.86 17.00
C LEU A 306 -3.74 -16.32 17.44
N LEU A 307 -4.82 -15.67 17.00
CA LEU A 307 -6.19 -16.14 17.27
C LEU A 307 -6.53 -17.43 16.53
N TYR A 308 -5.79 -17.71 15.46
CA TYR A 308 -5.94 -18.91 14.61
C TYR A 308 -4.86 -19.96 14.89
N GLY A 309 -4.08 -19.81 15.97
CA GLY A 309 -3.04 -20.76 16.34
C GLY A 309 -1.81 -20.77 15.44
N ILE A 310 -1.53 -19.64 14.78
CA ILE A 310 -0.38 -19.50 13.89
C ILE A 310 0.53 -18.41 14.42
N ASN A 311 1.81 -18.72 14.56
CA ASN A 311 2.81 -17.76 14.96
C ASN A 311 3.21 -16.88 13.75
N PRO A 312 2.85 -15.58 13.74
CA PRO A 312 3.08 -14.72 12.58
C PRO A 312 4.57 -14.46 12.36
N LYS A 313 4.93 -14.03 11.14
CA LYS A 313 6.30 -13.62 10.85
C LYS A 313 6.75 -12.51 11.78
N ASP A 314 7.99 -12.62 12.26
CA ASP A 314 8.67 -11.62 13.09
C ASP A 314 7.91 -11.31 14.41
N ALA A 315 7.13 -12.26 14.92
CA ALA A 315 6.49 -12.13 16.23
C ALA A 315 7.54 -12.07 17.36
N GLY A 316 7.25 -11.31 18.41
CA GLY A 316 8.13 -11.17 19.57
C GLY A 316 7.35 -10.96 20.86
N ALA A 317 8.06 -10.83 21.98
CA ALA A 317 7.47 -10.58 23.31
C ALA A 317 6.53 -9.36 23.38
N LYS A 318 6.68 -8.40 22.46
CA LYS A 318 5.84 -7.19 22.37
C LYS A 318 4.58 -7.39 21.53
N THR A 319 4.44 -8.54 20.85
CA THR A 319 3.27 -8.87 20.06
C THR A 319 2.12 -9.23 21.01
N THR A 320 0.95 -8.64 20.78
CA THR A 320 -0.24 -8.94 21.59
C THR A 320 -1.22 -9.76 20.74
N PRO A 321 -1.63 -10.97 21.17
CA PRO A 321 -2.57 -11.81 20.43
C PRO A 321 -3.86 -11.07 20.08
N GLY A 322 -4.23 -11.10 18.79
CA GLY A 322 -5.44 -10.45 18.29
C GLY A 322 -5.35 -8.93 18.12
N HIS A 323 -4.24 -8.29 18.48
CA HIS A 323 -4.13 -6.82 18.43
C HIS A 323 -3.14 -6.36 17.36
N CYS A 324 -3.67 -6.05 16.17
CA CYS A 324 -2.90 -5.50 15.06
C CYS A 324 -3.09 -3.98 14.94
N ARG A 325 -1.98 -3.23 14.87
CA ARG A 325 -2.00 -1.77 14.66
C ARG A 325 -2.17 -1.35 13.19
N GLY A 326 -2.30 -2.32 12.30
CA GLY A 326 -2.45 -2.12 10.86
C GLY A 326 -3.74 -1.36 10.53
N ARG A 327 -3.70 -0.58 9.46
CA ARG A 327 -4.87 0.18 8.99
C ARG A 327 -6.05 -0.69 8.57
N ALA A 328 -5.88 -1.98 8.30
CA ALA A 328 -7.02 -2.86 8.00
C ALA A 328 -7.99 -3.00 9.18
N HIS A 329 -7.48 -2.91 10.42
CA HIS A 329 -8.25 -3.19 11.64
C HIS A 329 -8.75 -1.93 12.36
N ARG A 330 -8.57 -0.74 11.76
CA ARG A 330 -9.08 0.49 12.37
C ARG A 330 -10.51 0.71 11.93
N ARG A 331 -11.37 1.10 12.87
CA ARG A 331 -12.76 1.45 12.56
C ARG A 331 -12.86 2.57 11.54
N THR A 332 -11.97 3.56 11.60
CA THR A 332 -12.00 4.72 10.69
C THR A 332 -11.66 4.40 9.24
N THR A 333 -11.05 3.26 8.95
CA THR A 333 -10.63 2.88 7.59
C THR A 333 -11.46 1.74 6.99
N LEU A 334 -12.32 1.08 7.79
CA LEU A 334 -13.13 -0.10 7.43
C LEU A 334 -12.50 -0.99 6.35
N GLY A 335 -11.27 -1.44 6.60
CA GLY A 335 -10.61 -2.43 5.74
C GLY A 335 -9.90 -1.87 4.51
N LEU A 336 -9.64 -0.56 4.44
CA LEU A 336 -8.77 0.07 3.43
C LEU A 336 -7.35 0.29 3.98
N PRO A 337 -6.45 -0.72 3.99
CA PRO A 337 -5.13 -0.61 4.61
C PRO A 337 -4.13 0.28 3.85
N GLY A 338 -4.44 0.57 2.58
CA GLY A 338 -3.51 1.10 1.58
C GLY A 338 -3.46 2.63 1.46
N ARG A 339 -2.79 3.09 0.40
CA ARG A 339 -2.85 4.49 -0.03
C ARG A 339 -4.15 4.71 -0.79
N ARG A 340 -4.86 5.78 -0.46
CA ARG A 340 -6.10 6.15 -1.13
C ARG A 340 -5.89 6.56 -2.58
N VAL A 341 -4.82 7.30 -2.84
CA VAL A 341 -4.45 7.75 -4.19
C VAL A 341 -3.36 6.86 -4.73
N LEU A 342 -3.64 6.24 -5.87
CA LEU A 342 -2.77 5.32 -6.59
C LEU A 342 -2.39 5.96 -7.92
N VAL A 343 -1.12 6.34 -8.06
CA VAL A 343 -0.61 6.96 -9.29
C VAL A 343 0.47 6.08 -9.89
N SER A 344 0.39 5.84 -11.20
CA SER A 344 1.43 5.10 -11.89
C SER A 344 2.74 5.91 -11.92
N ARG A 345 3.87 5.23 -11.73
CA ARG A 345 5.19 5.89 -11.61
C ARG A 345 5.55 6.81 -12.77
N LYS A 346 5.12 6.48 -13.99
CA LYS A 346 5.41 7.25 -15.22
C LYS A 346 4.23 8.15 -15.63
N TRP A 347 3.29 8.43 -14.71
CA TRP A 347 2.16 9.32 -14.99
C TRP A 347 2.63 10.72 -15.37
N SER A 348 3.43 11.35 -14.50
CA SER A 348 4.03 12.68 -14.73
C SER A 348 5.35 12.62 -15.48
N GLY A 349 6.02 11.46 -15.49
CA GLY A 349 7.41 11.33 -15.94
C GLY A 349 8.43 11.99 -14.99
N LYS A 350 7.97 12.54 -13.86
CA LYS A 350 8.79 13.27 -12.89
C LYS A 350 9.33 12.34 -11.81
N THR A 351 10.54 12.64 -11.35
CA THR A 351 11.17 11.99 -10.19
C THR A 351 10.63 12.57 -8.87
N VAL A 352 10.97 11.94 -7.75
CA VAL A 352 10.67 12.51 -6.42
C VAL A 352 11.37 13.86 -6.21
N ALA A 353 12.56 14.04 -6.78
CA ALA A 353 13.29 15.30 -6.71
C ALA A 353 12.55 16.40 -7.48
N ASP A 354 12.09 16.10 -8.70
CA ASP A 354 11.29 17.03 -9.51
C ASP A 354 10.00 17.44 -8.79
N HIS A 355 9.29 16.47 -8.19
CA HIS A 355 8.10 16.78 -7.40
C HIS A 355 8.38 17.56 -6.11
N LYS A 356 9.59 17.45 -5.53
CA LYS A 356 10.02 18.34 -4.43
C LYS A 356 10.27 19.75 -4.96
N ALA A 357 10.98 19.88 -6.08
CA ALA A 357 11.25 21.16 -6.71
C ALA A 357 9.96 21.88 -7.14
N ASP A 358 9.01 21.17 -7.75
CA ASP A 358 7.69 21.69 -8.11
C ASP A 358 6.95 22.27 -6.89
N ARG A 359 6.94 21.55 -5.77
CA ARG A 359 6.27 21.99 -4.53
C ARG A 359 6.93 23.23 -3.94
N VAL A 360 8.26 23.28 -3.95
CA VAL A 360 9.01 24.47 -3.51
C VAL A 360 8.69 25.64 -4.42
N GLY A 361 8.77 25.45 -5.74
CA GLY A 361 8.42 26.48 -6.72
C GLY A 361 7.00 27.01 -6.55
N PHE A 362 6.02 26.11 -6.36
CA PHE A 362 4.63 26.49 -6.10
C PHE A 362 4.49 27.36 -4.85
N VAL A 363 5.10 26.96 -3.73
CA VAL A 363 5.04 27.76 -2.49
C VAL A 363 5.72 29.11 -2.67
N LEU A 364 6.89 29.15 -3.31
CA LEU A 364 7.59 30.40 -3.60
C LEU A 364 6.77 31.33 -4.49
N SER A 365 6.14 30.81 -5.55
CA SER A 365 5.24 31.58 -6.42
C SER A 365 4.01 32.08 -5.66
N ALA A 366 3.42 31.27 -4.80
CA ALA A 366 2.27 31.67 -3.98
C ALA A 366 2.62 32.79 -2.99
N LEU A 367 3.80 32.71 -2.36
CA LEU A 367 4.30 33.76 -1.47
C LEU A 367 4.63 35.05 -2.25
N ALA A 368 5.29 34.93 -3.41
CA ALA A 368 5.62 36.07 -4.26
C ALA A 368 4.36 36.80 -4.76
N ALA A 369 3.26 36.08 -5.03
CA ALA A 369 1.99 36.67 -5.44
C ALA A 369 1.38 37.62 -4.39
N VAL A 370 1.78 37.50 -3.13
CA VAL A 370 1.35 38.40 -2.03
C VAL A 370 2.49 39.30 -1.54
N GLY A 371 3.56 39.44 -2.34
CA GLY A 371 4.71 40.29 -2.04
C GLY A 371 5.71 39.71 -1.04
N ILE A 372 5.60 38.43 -0.69
CA ILE A 372 6.55 37.76 0.21
C ILE A 372 7.64 37.08 -0.63
N GLU A 373 8.81 37.70 -0.71
CA GLU A 373 9.98 37.09 -1.34
C GLU A 373 10.81 36.30 -0.33
N LYS A 374 11.19 35.08 -0.71
CA LYS A 374 12.12 34.27 0.08
C LYS A 374 13.52 34.36 -0.52
N PRO A 375 14.55 34.64 0.29
CA PRO A 375 15.92 34.68 -0.21
C PRO A 375 16.29 33.30 -0.76
N ARG A 376 16.70 33.26 -2.03
CA ARG A 376 17.22 32.04 -2.64
C ARG A 376 18.63 31.82 -2.10
N PRO A 377 18.94 30.65 -1.53
CA PRO A 377 20.30 30.33 -1.16
C PRO A 377 21.19 30.47 -2.41
N ALA A 378 22.34 31.10 -2.26
CA ALA A 378 23.39 31.20 -3.27
C ALA A 378 24.48 30.16 -2.92
N PRO A 379 24.24 28.86 -3.16
CA PRO A 379 25.16 27.79 -2.75
C PRO A 379 26.56 27.96 -3.36
N GLU A 380 26.68 28.62 -4.51
CA GLU A 380 27.95 28.99 -5.14
C GLU A 380 28.80 29.96 -4.29
N LYS A 381 28.18 30.65 -3.32
CA LYS A 381 28.84 31.53 -2.36
C LYS A 381 29.15 30.85 -1.03
N LEU A 382 28.85 29.55 -0.90
CA LEU A 382 28.99 28.79 0.34
C LEU A 382 29.99 27.64 0.18
N VAL A 383 30.85 27.46 1.18
CA VAL A 383 31.73 26.29 1.28
C VAL A 383 31.17 25.37 2.37
N TRP A 384 30.79 24.15 1.98
CA TRP A 384 30.30 23.15 2.91
C TRP A 384 31.46 22.37 3.53
N ARG A 385 31.50 22.27 4.85
CA ARG A 385 32.45 21.45 5.61
C ARG A 385 31.68 20.51 6.54
N LYS A 386 32.26 19.34 6.83
CA LYS A 386 31.72 18.47 7.89
C LYS A 386 31.98 19.15 9.24
N VAL A 387 30.98 19.07 10.12
CA VAL A 387 31.10 19.57 11.49
C VAL A 387 31.84 18.53 12.32
N GLU A 388 32.95 18.93 12.93
CA GLU A 388 33.72 18.06 13.82
C GLU A 388 33.07 17.99 15.21
N PRO A 389 33.22 16.87 15.96
CA PRO A 389 32.78 16.79 17.34
C PRO A 389 33.40 17.91 18.20
N GLY A 390 32.56 18.76 18.80
CA GLY A 390 33.01 19.87 19.63
C GLY A 390 33.32 21.17 18.88
N ASP A 391 32.98 21.29 17.60
CA ASP A 391 33.12 22.55 16.85
C ASP A 391 32.38 23.71 17.55
N PRO A 392 33.08 24.75 18.04
CA PRO A 392 32.47 25.85 18.79
C PRO A 392 31.56 26.73 17.92
N HIS A 393 31.62 26.59 16.60
CA HIS A 393 30.77 27.32 15.65
C HIS A 393 29.47 26.56 15.32
N CYS A 394 29.33 25.32 15.80
CA CYS A 394 28.10 24.55 15.67
C CYS A 394 27.17 24.84 16.86
N PRO A 395 25.98 25.42 16.63
CA PRO A 395 25.04 25.64 17.71
C PRO A 395 24.61 24.31 18.37
N PRO A 396 24.29 24.32 19.67
CA PRO A 396 23.72 23.18 20.36
C PRO A 396 22.49 22.60 19.63
N ARG A 397 22.28 21.29 19.73
CA ARG A 397 21.25 20.56 18.97
C ARG A 397 19.83 21.07 19.28
N ASP A 398 19.56 21.39 20.53
CA ASP A 398 18.31 22.01 20.99
C ASP A 398 18.08 23.37 20.31
N GLN A 399 19.10 24.21 20.18
CA GLN A 399 18.99 25.49 19.47
C GLN A 399 18.73 25.29 17.96
N LEU A 400 19.41 24.34 17.32
CA LEU A 400 19.17 24.00 15.91
C LEU A 400 17.73 23.51 15.68
N VAL A 401 17.22 22.66 16.59
CA VAL A 401 15.85 22.17 16.56
C VAL A 401 14.86 23.33 16.77
N MET A 402 15.10 24.20 17.74
CA MET A 402 14.25 25.37 17.99
C MET A 402 14.22 26.33 16.80
N ARG A 403 15.36 26.57 16.15
CA ARG A 403 15.45 27.38 14.93
C ARG A 403 14.67 26.75 13.77
N ALA A 404 14.80 25.44 13.56
CA ALA A 404 14.06 24.73 12.52
C ALA A 404 12.54 24.72 12.79
N ILE A 405 12.11 24.63 14.05
CA ILE A 405 10.70 24.74 14.44
C ILE A 405 10.18 26.16 14.17
N ALA A 406 10.93 27.19 14.58
CA ALA A 406 10.57 28.58 14.34
C ALA A 406 10.43 28.87 12.85
N GLU A 407 11.42 28.48 12.04
CA GLU A 407 11.38 28.62 10.58
C GLU A 407 10.15 27.92 9.98
N ARG A 408 9.88 26.67 10.37
CA ARG A 408 8.70 25.94 9.90
C ARG A 408 7.38 26.63 10.26
N ARG A 409 7.28 27.21 11.46
CA ARG A 409 6.10 27.97 11.91
C ARG A 409 5.93 29.24 11.08
N THR A 410 7.00 30.00 10.85
CA THR A 410 6.99 31.20 10.02
C THR A 410 6.55 30.89 8.59
N TRP A 411 7.17 29.90 7.94
CA TRP A 411 6.79 29.48 6.59
C TRP A 411 5.32 29.03 6.51
N LYS A 412 4.83 28.30 7.52
CA LYS A 412 3.43 27.88 7.57
C LYS A 412 2.49 29.09 7.67
N ALA A 413 2.78 30.03 8.56
CA ALA A 413 1.96 31.23 8.76
C ALA A 413 1.93 32.11 7.50
N GLU A 414 3.07 32.33 6.85
CA GLU A 414 3.16 33.10 5.62
C GLU A 414 2.41 32.42 4.46
N TYR A 415 2.54 31.09 4.33
CA TYR A 415 1.80 30.35 3.31
C TYR A 415 0.29 30.35 3.58
N GLU A 416 -0.14 30.23 4.84
CA GLU A 416 -1.55 30.36 5.21
C GLU A 416 -2.09 31.75 4.88
N ALA A 417 -1.37 32.81 5.25
CA ALA A 417 -1.73 34.19 4.91
C ALA A 417 -1.81 34.40 3.39
N ALA A 418 -0.82 33.89 2.63
CA ALA A 418 -0.82 33.96 1.17
C ALA A 418 -2.04 33.23 0.57
N ARG A 419 -2.39 32.07 1.13
CA ARG A 419 -3.56 31.30 0.71
C ARG A 419 -4.87 32.03 1.00
N LEU A 420 -4.99 32.69 2.15
CA LEU A 420 -6.16 33.52 2.51
C LEU A 420 -6.30 34.72 1.57
N ALA A 421 -5.20 35.41 1.26
CA ALA A 421 -5.20 36.55 0.34
C ALA A 421 -5.53 36.15 -1.10
N ALA A 422 -5.11 34.96 -1.54
CA ALA A 422 -5.45 34.42 -2.85
C ALA A 422 -6.91 33.95 -2.96
N SER A 423 -7.56 33.61 -1.83
CA SER A 423 -8.94 33.11 -1.78
C SER A 423 -9.99 34.20 -1.57
N GLY A 424 -10.00 35.28 -2.37
CA GLY A 424 -11.11 36.24 -2.38
C GLY A 424 -12.48 35.53 -2.40
N SER A 425 -13.56 36.18 -1.92
CA SER A 425 -14.89 35.59 -1.59
C SER A 425 -15.18 34.27 -2.31
N PRO A 426 -15.40 33.18 -1.57
CA PRO A 426 -15.41 31.84 -2.15
C PRO A 426 -16.41 31.78 -3.31
N PRO A 427 -16.02 31.34 -4.52
CA PRO A 427 -17.00 30.94 -5.51
C PRO A 427 -17.84 29.82 -4.88
N GLU A 428 -19.16 29.90 -5.05
CA GLU A 428 -20.05 28.83 -4.61
C GLU A 428 -19.48 27.50 -5.08
N PRO A 429 -19.31 26.51 -4.18
CA PRO A 429 -18.83 25.20 -4.59
C PRO A 429 -19.80 24.68 -5.65
N PRO A 430 -19.35 24.26 -6.85
CA PRO A 430 -20.24 23.60 -7.78
C PRO A 430 -20.83 22.38 -7.07
N GLU A 431 -22.16 22.32 -6.96
CA GLU A 431 -22.85 21.15 -6.45
C GLU A 431 -22.47 19.94 -7.31
N THR A 432 -21.59 19.12 -6.78
CA THR A 432 -21.08 17.88 -7.38
C THR A 432 -21.53 16.67 -6.57
N SER A 433 -22.48 16.88 -5.65
CA SER A 433 -23.14 15.83 -4.89
C SER A 433 -24.09 15.04 -5.80
N ALA A 434 -23.90 13.72 -5.87
CA ALA A 434 -24.87 12.80 -6.49
C ALA A 434 -26.02 12.43 -5.53
N THR A 435 -26.18 13.17 -4.43
CA THR A 435 -27.34 13.08 -3.54
C THR A 435 -28.22 14.29 -3.86
N PRO A 436 -29.43 14.12 -4.43
CA PRO A 436 -30.34 15.24 -4.59
C PRO A 436 -30.65 15.81 -3.21
N VAL A 437 -30.46 17.12 -3.04
CA VAL A 437 -30.94 17.83 -1.86
C VAL A 437 -32.46 17.74 -1.88
N LEU A 438 -33.04 17.03 -0.91
CA LEU A 438 -34.48 17.02 -0.70
C LEU A 438 -34.89 18.45 -0.36
N ALA A 439 -35.65 19.09 -1.25
CA ALA A 439 -36.29 20.37 -0.98
C ALA A 439 -37.29 20.19 0.18
N ALA A 440 -37.26 21.15 1.10
CA ALA A 440 -38.14 21.24 2.28
C ALA A 440 -39.60 21.45 1.90
#